data_AF-A0A961VAW8-F1
#
_entry.id   AF-A0A961VAW8-F1
#
_cell.length_a   1.000
_cell.length_b   1.000
_cell.length_c   1.000
_cell.angle_alpha   90.00
_cell.angle_beta   90.00
_cell.angle_gamma   90.00
#
_symmetry.space_group_name_H-M   'P 1'
#
loop_
_entity.id
_entity.type
_entity.pdbx_description
1 polymer ?
#
loop_
_entity_poly.entity_id
_entity_poly.type
_entity_poly.pdbx_seq_one_letter_code
_entity_poly.pdbx_strand_id
1 'polypeptide(L)' 'LNIRRMTLQEITFIGTYTYAMDDFRETAQAIFDGRLGPLDWIETRPLADGAEAFAALRAGKVATPKIVLRPWDV' A
#
# COMPACT_ATOMS: atom_id res chain seq x y z
N LEU A 1 10.96 18.42 16.76
CA LEU A 1 12.11 17.56 16.40
C LEU A 1 13.19 17.71 17.47
N ASN A 2 13.77 16.62 18.01
CA ASN A 2 14.86 16.71 18.98
C ASN A 2 16.21 16.44 18.30
N ILE A 3 16.84 17.51 17.80
CA ILE A 3 18.09 17.44 17.02
C ILE A 3 19.25 16.87 17.85
N ARG A 4 19.34 17.26 19.13
CA ARG A 4 20.37 16.76 20.07
C ARG A 4 20.35 15.24 20.18
N ARG A 5 19.16 14.65 20.31
CA ARG A 5 19.02 13.20 20.37
C ARG A 5 19.46 12.54 19.06
N MET A 6 19.08 13.13 17.93
CA MET A 6 19.44 12.58 16.61
C MET A 6 20.95 12.52 16.41
N THR A 7 21.67 13.58 16.76
CA THR A 7 23.13 13.61 16.65
C THR A 7 23.81 12.70 17.68
N LEU A 8 23.44 12.79 18.96
CA LEU A 8 24.13 12.03 20.02
C LEU A 8 23.89 10.52 19.96
N GLN A 9 22.80 10.08 19.33
CA GLN A 9 22.45 8.68 19.18
C GLN A 9 22.60 8.21 17.73
N GLU A 10 23.16 9.05 16.85
CA GLU A 10 23.39 8.73 15.43
C GLU A 10 22.14 8.22 14.71
N ILE A 11 20.97 8.78 15.04
CA ILE A 11 19.69 8.40 14.46
C ILE A 11 19.61 8.93 13.03
N THR A 12 19.59 8.02 12.06
CA THR A 12 19.44 8.33 10.64
C THR A 12 17.96 8.34 10.23
N PHE A 13 17.58 9.32 9.40
CA PHE A 13 16.27 9.35 8.76
C PHE A 13 16.42 9.07 7.27
N ILE A 14 15.64 8.13 6.75
CA ILE A 14 15.64 7.76 5.34
C ILE A 14 14.25 8.08 4.79
N GLY A 15 14.21 9.00 3.82
CA GLY A 15 13.02 9.19 2.99
C GLY A 15 13.03 8.14 1.89
N THR A 16 11.90 7.46 1.69
CA THR A 16 11.71 6.56 0.55
C THR A 16 10.47 7.00 -0.23
N TYR A 17 10.57 6.97 -1.55
CA TYR A 17 9.47 7.20 -2.46
C TYR A 17 9.47 6.10 -3.51
N THR A 18 8.43 5.27 -3.50
CA THR A 18 8.28 4.10 -4.39
C THR A 18 9.46 3.12 -4.27
N TYR A 19 9.75 2.38 -5.34
CA TYR A 19 10.69 1.26 -5.36
C TYR A 19 11.47 1.23 -6.69
N ALA A 20 12.65 0.63 -6.70
CA ALA A 20 13.37 0.33 -7.94
C ALA A 20 12.70 -0.83 -8.68
N MET A 21 13.03 -1.01 -9.96
CA MET A 21 12.46 -2.10 -10.74
C MET A 21 12.83 -3.49 -10.21
N ASP A 22 14.00 -3.62 -9.59
CA ASP A 22 14.42 -4.90 -9.01
C ASP A 22 13.64 -5.21 -7.73
N ASP A 23 13.45 -4.23 -6.84
CA ASP A 23 12.57 -4.36 -5.66
C ASP A 23 11.15 -4.81 -6.07
N PHE A 24 10.62 -4.28 -7.18
CA PHE A 24 9.31 -4.69 -7.69
C PHE A 24 9.28 -6.16 -8.10
N ARG A 25 10.29 -6.61 -8.87
CA ARG A 25 10.37 -8.01 -9.35
C ARG A 25 10.51 -8.97 -8.17
N GLU A 26 11.37 -8.65 -7.22
CA GLU A 26 11.57 -9.45 -6.02
C GLU A 26 10.30 -9.53 -5.17
N THR A 27 9.62 -8.39 -4.99
CA THR A 27 8.34 -8.34 -4.26
C THR A 27 7.26 -9.15 -4.98
N ALA A 28 7.15 -9.02 -6.30
CA ALA A 28 6.21 -9.80 -7.10
C ALA A 28 6.49 -11.31 -6.97
N GLN A 29 7.76 -11.71 -7.08
CA GLN A 29 8.15 -13.11 -6.88
C GLN A 29 7.77 -13.61 -5.48
N ALA A 30 8.04 -12.81 -4.43
CA ALA A 30 7.66 -13.17 -3.07
C ALA A 30 6.14 -13.30 -2.88
N ILE A 31 5.34 -12.49 -3.58
CA ILE A 31 3.88 -12.62 -3.62
C ILE A 31 3.48 -13.96 -4.25
N PHE A 32 4.03 -14.30 -5.42
CA PHE A 32 3.71 -15.54 -6.13
C PHE A 32 4.19 -16.79 -5.39
N ASP A 33 5.31 -16.70 -4.67
CA ASP A 33 5.84 -17.76 -3.82
C ASP A 33 5.05 -17.92 -2.51
N GLY A 34 4.05 -17.08 -2.23
CA GLY A 34 3.27 -17.10 -0.99
C GLY A 34 4.05 -16.68 0.26
N ARG A 35 5.23 -16.05 0.09
CA ARG A 35 6.15 -15.69 1.19
C ARG A 35 5.65 -14.54 2.05
N LEU A 36 4.63 -13.82 1.59
CA LEU A 36 4.04 -12.65 2.27
C LEU A 36 2.71 -12.96 2.97
N GLY A 37 2.37 -14.25 3.14
CA GLY A 37 1.11 -14.68 3.73
C GLY A 37 -0.08 -14.62 2.75
N PRO A 38 -1.32 -14.72 3.25
CA PRO A 38 -2.51 -14.93 2.41
C PRO A 38 -2.87 -13.78 1.48
N LEU A 39 -2.49 -12.54 1.81
CA LEU A 39 -2.84 -11.32 1.07
C LEU A 39 -4.35 -11.15 0.80
N ASP A 40 -5.19 -11.72 1.66
CA ASP A 40 -6.67 -11.75 1.61
C ASP A 40 -7.33 -10.46 2.10
N TRP A 41 -6.55 -9.38 2.22
CA TRP A 41 -6.99 -8.08 2.66
C TRP A 41 -7.49 -7.17 1.53
N ILE A 42 -7.48 -7.63 0.29
CA ILE A 42 -7.92 -6.85 -0.88
C ILE A 42 -9.43 -6.91 -1.02
N GLU A 43 -10.08 -5.74 -1.06
CA GLU A 43 -11.47 -5.62 -1.49
C GLU A 43 -11.54 -5.38 -3.00
N THR A 44 -12.49 -6.00 -3.67
CA THR A 44 -12.72 -5.79 -5.11
C THR A 44 -14.08 -5.13 -5.32
N ARG A 45 -14.14 -4.12 -6.19
CA ARG A 45 -15.38 -3.44 -6.60
C ARG A 45 -15.41 -3.22 -8.12
N PRO A 46 -16.59 -3.07 -8.74
CA PRO A 46 -16.72 -2.54 -10.09
C PRO A 46 -16.01 -1.19 -10.25
N LEU A 47 -15.46 -0.93 -11.44
CA LEU A 47 -14.89 0.39 -11.75
C LEU A 47 -15.96 1.50 -11.70
N ALA A 48 -17.21 1.17 -11.99
CA ALA A 48 -18.35 2.09 -11.87
C ALA A 48 -18.48 2.69 -10.47
N ASP A 49 -18.10 1.94 -9.42
CA ASP A 49 -18.19 2.37 -8.02
C ASP A 49 -16.99 3.22 -7.59
N GLY A 50 -16.08 3.56 -8.52
CA GLY A 50 -14.85 4.29 -8.20
C GLY A 50 -15.10 5.59 -7.45
N ALA A 51 -16.08 6.40 -7.89
CA ALA A 51 -16.40 7.66 -7.22
C ALA A 51 -16.80 7.47 -5.75
N GLU A 52 -17.61 6.45 -5.47
CA GLU A 52 -18.01 6.09 -4.11
C GLU A 52 -16.82 5.59 -3.29
N ALA A 53 -15.96 4.73 -3.87
CA ALA A 53 -14.77 4.23 -3.22
C ALA A 53 -13.84 5.37 -2.76
N PHE A 54 -13.60 6.37 -3.61
CA PHE A 54 -12.81 7.56 -3.25
C PHE A 54 -13.48 8.41 -2.17
N ALA A 55 -14.80 8.60 -2.22
CA ALA A 55 -15.53 9.34 -1.19
C ALA A 55 -15.46 8.64 0.16
N ALA A 56 -15.61 7.31 0.19
CA ALA A 56 -15.49 6.50 1.39
C ALA A 56 -14.07 6.52 1.97
N LEU A 57 -13.03 6.41 1.11
CA LEU A 57 -11.63 6.54 1.52
C LEU A 57 -11.37 7.87 2.21
N ARG A 58 -11.81 8.97 1.58
CA ARG A 58 -11.67 10.32 2.14
C ARG A 58 -12.41 10.49 3.47
N ALA A 59 -13.56 9.84 3.62
CA ALA A 59 -14.36 9.87 4.85
C ALA A 59 -13.84 8.92 5.95
N GLY A 60 -12.76 8.17 5.71
CA GLY A 60 -12.23 7.19 6.66
C GLY A 60 -13.15 5.98 6.90
N LYS A 61 -14.02 5.65 5.94
CA LYS A 61 -15.02 4.58 6.06
C LYS A 61 -14.57 3.25 5.47
N VAL A 62 -13.41 3.21 4.83
CA VAL A 62 -12.87 2.00 4.19
C VAL A 62 -12.04 1.24 5.22
N ALA A 63 -12.48 0.02 5.56
CA ALA A 63 -11.81 -0.84 6.52
C ALA A 63 -10.67 -1.66 5.90
N THR A 64 -10.71 -1.90 4.58
CA THR A 64 -9.65 -2.60 3.86
C THR A 64 -8.45 -1.69 3.62
N PRO A 65 -7.21 -2.22 3.65
CA PRO A 65 -6.03 -1.47 3.24
C PRO A 65 -5.93 -1.23 1.72
N LYS A 66 -6.70 -1.94 0.87
CA LYS A 66 -6.63 -1.79 -0.59
C LYS A 66 -7.91 -2.20 -1.30
N ILE A 67 -8.38 -1.33 -2.18
CA ILE A 67 -9.47 -1.59 -3.12
C ILE A 67 -8.91 -1.80 -4.53
N VAL A 68 -9.33 -2.85 -5.21
CA VAL A 68 -9.09 -3.08 -6.64
C VAL A 68 -10.38 -2.81 -7.41
N LEU A 69 -10.34 -1.82 -8.29
CA LEU A 69 -11.47 -1.49 -9.18
C LEU A 69 -11.37 -2.31 -10.46
N ARG A 70 -12.39 -3.14 -10.73
CA ARG A 70 -12.43 -4.02 -11.90
C ARG A 70 -13.23 -3.40 -13.04
N PRO A 71 -12.62 -3.18 -14.21
CA PRO A 71 -13.26 -2.47 -15.32
C PRO A 71 -14.33 -3.27 -16.08
N TRP A 72 -14.39 -4.59 -15.88
CA TRP A 72 -15.26 -5.51 -16.63
C TRP A 72 -16.32 -6.21 -15.78
N ASP A 73 -16.31 -5.99 -14.47
CA ASP A 73 -17.37 -6.50 -13.59
C ASP A 73 -18.52 -5.47 -13.65
N VAL A 74 -19.64 -5.89 -14.25
CA VAL A 74 -20.90 -5.12 -14.35
C VAL A 74 -21.83 -5.50 -13.19
#